data_AF-A0A1I8GCE3-F1
#
_entry.id   AF-A0A1I8GCE3-F1
#
_cell.length_a   1.000
_cell.length_b   1.000
_cell.length_c   1.000
_cell.angle_alpha   90.00
_cell.angle_beta   90.00
_cell.angle_gamma   90.00
#
_symmetry.space_group_name_H-M   'P 1'
#
loop_
_entity.id
_entity.type
_entity.pdbx_description
1 polymer ?
#
loop_
_entity_poly.entity_id
_entity_poly.type
_entity_poly.pdbx_seq_one_letter_code
_entity_poly.pdbx_strand_id
1 'polypeptide(L)'
;ESMLNYFLHTKEEVFFYAVRNRLQMSTANIKERRLLISQQKARQSEAKSQAENLRATMTLGIKALQQIKQYRIEMKIEQANNDLTRRVSLTKMQSQSMMTKRRKESGSQTPSNSSGKKSGGSGNKKVAFANGLKGESQEPMAQSLLEESASSDSGAEVENLASQTHDEDETISMKDDGYIALVLKVLASICDGQHFGLQNYLREQPDNIKSFNIVAEVSQFINVAYSNINGDTIDLLIQLFSTVNEFCA
;
A
#
# COMPACT_ATOMS: atom_id res chain seq x y z
N GLU A 1 -23.31 28.81 -51.73
CA GLU A 1 -24.04 27.52 -51.75
C GLU A 1 -24.35 27.11 -50.32
N SER A 2 -25.49 26.44 -50.08
CA SER A 2 -25.80 25.88 -48.75
C SER A 2 -24.91 24.67 -48.47
N MET A 3 -24.41 24.51 -47.23
CA MET A 3 -23.58 23.37 -46.83
C MET A 3 -24.29 22.02 -47.06
N LEU A 4 -25.62 21.99 -46.98
CA LEU A 4 -26.40 20.80 -47.33
C LEU A 4 -26.24 20.41 -48.81
N ASN A 5 -26.24 21.39 -49.71
CA ASN A 5 -26.03 21.15 -51.13
C ASN A 5 -24.61 20.64 -51.38
N TYR A 6 -23.61 21.16 -50.66
CA TYR A 6 -22.25 20.63 -50.76
C TYR A 6 -22.25 19.12 -50.48
N PHE A 7 -22.72 18.70 -49.29
CA PHE A 7 -22.70 17.29 -48.90
C PHE A 7 -23.45 16.36 -49.85
N LEU A 8 -24.63 16.77 -50.33
CA LEU A 8 -25.43 15.98 -51.27
C LEU A 8 -24.75 15.77 -52.65
N HIS A 9 -23.92 16.72 -53.09
CA HIS A 9 -23.26 16.64 -54.40
C HIS A 9 -21.88 15.99 -54.31
N THR A 10 -21.15 16.22 -53.22
CA THR A 10 -19.79 15.70 -53.04
C THR A 10 -19.75 14.31 -52.40
N LYS A 11 -20.82 13.87 -51.73
CA LYS A 11 -20.93 12.55 -51.09
C LYS A 11 -19.76 12.28 -50.14
N GLU A 12 -19.54 13.21 -49.21
CA GLU A 12 -18.36 13.25 -48.33
C GLU A 12 -18.42 12.20 -47.22
N GLU A 13 -18.40 10.91 -47.59
CA GLU A 13 -18.36 9.79 -46.64
C GLU A 13 -17.15 9.86 -45.70
N VAL A 14 -16.03 10.37 -46.21
CA VAL A 14 -14.76 10.48 -45.48
C VAL A 14 -14.93 11.40 -44.26
N PHE A 15 -15.71 12.48 -44.39
CA PHE A 15 -15.99 13.39 -43.28
C PHE A 15 -16.72 12.65 -42.15
N PHE A 16 -17.84 12.00 -42.45
CA PHE A 16 -18.65 11.30 -41.45
C PHE A 16 -17.89 10.12 -40.82
N TYR A 17 -17.11 9.39 -41.63
CA TYR A 17 -16.23 8.33 -41.16
C TYR A 17 -15.15 8.86 -40.21
N ALA A 18 -14.51 9.99 -40.55
CA ALA A 18 -13.50 10.61 -39.71
C ALA A 18 -14.08 11.10 -38.38
N VAL A 19 -15.25 11.74 -38.40
CA VAL A 19 -15.97 12.18 -37.18
C VAL A 19 -16.28 10.99 -36.28
N ARG A 20 -16.85 9.93 -36.84
CA ARG A 20 -17.15 8.69 -36.11
C ARG A 20 -15.90 8.08 -35.49
N ASN A 21 -14.82 7.94 -36.26
CA ASN A 21 -13.56 7.38 -35.77
C ASN A 21 -12.99 8.20 -34.61
N ARG A 22 -13.05 9.54 -34.69
CA ARG A 22 -12.58 10.40 -33.59
C ARG A 22 -13.41 10.22 -32.31
N LEU A 23 -14.73 10.13 -32.43
CA LEU A 23 -15.61 9.81 -31.29
C LEU A 23 -15.28 8.44 -30.67
N GLN A 24 -15.05 7.43 -31.52
CA GLN A 24 -14.71 6.08 -31.05
C GLN A 24 -13.33 6.00 -30.39
N MET A 25 -12.32 6.68 -30.95
CA MET A 25 -10.99 6.76 -30.33
C MET A 25 -11.07 7.48 -28.98
N SER A 26 -11.77 8.61 -28.91
CA SER A 26 -11.98 9.32 -27.64
C SER A 26 -12.70 8.45 -26.60
N THR A 27 -13.71 7.69 -27.05
CA THR A 27 -14.42 6.72 -26.20
C THR A 27 -13.48 5.65 -25.64
N ALA A 28 -12.61 5.09 -26.48
CA ALA A 28 -11.65 4.07 -26.08
C ALA A 28 -10.65 4.64 -25.06
N ASN A 29 -10.10 5.82 -25.32
CA ASN A 29 -9.15 6.49 -24.43
C ASN A 29 -9.77 6.77 -23.05
N ILE A 30 -11.02 7.26 -22.98
CA ILE A 30 -11.69 7.50 -21.69
C ILE A 30 -11.88 6.20 -20.92
N LYS A 31 -12.22 5.09 -21.60
CA LYS A 31 -12.37 3.77 -20.97
C LYS A 31 -11.03 3.23 -20.47
N GLU A 32 -9.98 3.32 -21.29
CA GLU A 32 -8.63 2.89 -20.93
C GLU A 32 -8.08 3.69 -19.75
N ARG A 33 -8.18 5.02 -19.80
CA ARG A 33 -7.76 5.91 -18.70
C ARG A 33 -8.45 5.54 -17.39
N ARG A 34 -9.78 5.35 -17.42
CA ARG A 34 -10.53 4.94 -16.22
C ARG A 34 -10.04 3.60 -15.68
N LEU A 35 -9.75 2.64 -16.57
CA LEU A 35 -9.20 1.35 -16.17
C LEU A 35 -7.84 1.51 -15.49
N LEU A 36 -6.95 2.35 -16.06
CA LEU A 36 -5.63 2.65 -15.51
C LEU A 36 -5.72 3.31 -14.13
N ILE A 37 -6.57 4.33 -13.97
CA ILE A 37 -6.79 5.00 -12.67
C ILE A 37 -7.31 3.98 -11.64
N SER A 38 -8.29 3.15 -12.02
CA SER A 38 -8.82 2.12 -11.12
C SER A 38 -7.74 1.11 -10.71
N GLN A 39 -6.85 0.74 -11.64
CA GLN A 39 -5.75 -0.17 -11.36
C GLN A 39 -4.70 0.47 -10.45
N GLN A 40 -4.34 1.73 -10.69
CA GLN A 40 -3.40 2.49 -9.88
C GLN A 40 -3.93 2.63 -8.44
N LYS A 41 -5.20 3.01 -8.28
CA LYS A 41 -5.85 3.11 -6.97
C LYS A 41 -5.88 1.77 -6.23
N ALA A 42 -6.14 0.67 -6.93
CA ALA A 42 -6.10 -0.67 -6.34
C ALA A 42 -4.69 -1.02 -5.84
N ARG A 43 -3.65 -0.79 -6.67
CA ARG A 43 -2.26 -1.04 -6.27
C ARG A 43 -1.81 -0.18 -5.09
N GLN A 44 -2.18 1.10 -5.07
CA GLN A 44 -1.87 1.99 -3.95
C GLN A 44 -2.57 1.52 -2.67
N SER A 45 -3.83 1.08 -2.75
CA SER A 45 -4.57 0.53 -1.61
C SER A 45 -3.92 -0.75 -1.07
N GLU A 46 -3.48 -1.65 -1.95
CA GLU A 46 -2.77 -2.88 -1.56
C GLU A 46 -1.41 -2.57 -0.92
N ALA A 47 -0.64 -1.64 -1.49
CA ALA A 47 0.63 -1.21 -0.94
C ALA A 47 0.46 -0.57 0.45
N LYS A 48 -0.56 0.27 0.64
CA LYS A 48 -0.92 0.85 1.95
C LYS A 48 -1.26 -0.25 2.96
N SER A 49 -2.09 -1.22 2.60
CA SER A 49 -2.42 -2.34 3.48
C SER A 49 -1.20 -3.20 3.85
N GLN A 50 -0.29 -3.46 2.89
CA GLN A 50 0.95 -4.17 3.16
C GLN A 50 1.86 -3.40 4.12
N ALA A 51 1.99 -2.08 3.94
CA ALA A 51 2.76 -1.22 4.84
C ALA A 51 2.19 -1.21 6.26
N GLU A 52 0.86 -1.13 6.40
CA GLU A 52 0.17 -1.22 7.70
C GLU A 52 0.41 -2.56 8.40
N ASN A 53 0.31 -3.67 7.66
CA ASN A 53 0.59 -5.01 8.18
C ASN A 53 2.05 -5.16 8.64
N LEU A 54 3.01 -4.61 7.88
CA LEU A 54 4.42 -4.59 8.26
C LEU A 54 4.62 -3.76 9.53
N ARG A 55 4.03 -2.57 9.60
CA ARG A 55 4.10 -1.68 10.78
C ARG A 55 3.53 -2.35 12.03
N ALA A 56 2.39 -3.03 11.91
CA ALA A 56 1.78 -3.78 13.00
C ALA A 56 2.72 -4.91 13.49
N THR A 57 3.32 -5.65 12.57
CA THR A 57 4.27 -6.74 12.86
C THR A 57 5.52 -6.22 13.56
N MET A 58 6.11 -5.12 13.07
CA MET A 58 7.27 -4.48 13.69
C MET A 58 6.95 -3.99 15.11
N THR A 59 5.79 -3.38 15.30
CA THR A 59 5.33 -2.90 16.62
C THR A 59 5.18 -4.05 17.61
N LEU A 60 4.61 -5.19 17.16
CA LEU A 60 4.51 -6.39 17.99
C LEU A 60 5.90 -6.94 18.36
N GLY A 61 6.83 -6.95 17.40
CA GLY A 61 8.22 -7.35 17.62
C GLY A 61 8.93 -6.48 18.66
N ILE A 62 8.75 -5.15 18.62
CA ILE A 62 9.30 -4.21 19.60
C ILE A 62 8.75 -4.51 21.00
N LYS A 63 7.43 -4.71 21.14
CA LYS A 63 6.81 -5.06 22.43
C LYS A 63 7.31 -6.40 22.98
N ALA A 64 7.48 -7.41 22.13
CA ALA A 64 8.04 -8.70 22.52
C ALA A 64 9.48 -8.57 23.03
N LEU A 65 10.33 -7.79 22.33
CA LEU A 65 11.70 -7.51 22.78
C LEU A 65 11.73 -6.77 24.12
N GLN A 66 10.82 -5.82 24.34
CA GLN A 66 10.71 -5.12 25.61
C GLN A 66 10.31 -6.07 26.76
N GLN A 67 9.36 -6.97 26.53
CA GLN A 67 8.99 -8.01 27.50
C GLN A 67 10.16 -8.95 27.80
N ILE A 68 10.93 -9.37 26.79
CA ILE A 68 12.13 -10.22 26.99
C ILE A 68 13.17 -9.48 27.84
N LYS A 69 13.40 -8.19 27.59
CA LYS A 69 14.31 -7.37 28.41
C LYS A 69 13.82 -7.28 29.85
N GLN A 70 12.52 -7.02 30.05
CA GLN A 70 11.91 -6.93 31.38
C GLN A 70 12.05 -8.24 32.16
N TYR A 71 11.73 -9.37 31.53
CA TYR A 71 11.86 -10.69 32.13
C TYR A 71 13.32 -11.00 32.53
N ARG A 72 14.30 -10.58 31.72
CA ARG A 72 15.73 -10.71 32.09
C ARG A 72 16.10 -9.88 33.31
N ILE A 73 15.55 -8.68 33.46
CA ILE A 73 15.80 -7.82 34.63
C ILE A 73 15.19 -8.47 35.87
N GLU A 74 13.94 -8.94 35.78
CA GLU A 74 13.25 -9.62 36.87
C GLU A 74 13.98 -10.88 37.34
N MET A 75 14.45 -11.72 36.40
CA MET A 75 15.29 -12.88 36.74
C MET A 75 16.57 -12.47 37.50
N LYS A 76 17.24 -11.40 37.09
CA LYS A 76 18.45 -10.92 37.78
C LYS A 76 18.14 -10.44 39.19
N ILE A 77 17.02 -9.74 39.38
CA ILE A 77 16.56 -9.28 40.70
C ILE A 77 16.23 -10.48 41.59
N GLU A 78 15.53 -11.48 41.06
CA GLU A 78 15.18 -12.70 41.80
C GLU A 78 16.44 -13.48 42.21
N GLN A 79 17.43 -13.62 41.32
CA GLN A 79 18.71 -14.23 41.64
C GLN A 79 19.47 -13.46 42.74
N ALA A 80 19.49 -12.13 42.65
CA ALA A 80 20.13 -11.29 43.67
C ALA A 80 19.42 -11.42 45.03
N ASN A 81 18.09 -11.46 45.05
CA ASN A 81 17.32 -11.67 46.27
C ASN A 81 17.53 -13.06 46.87
N ASN A 82 17.62 -14.10 46.03
CA ASN A 82 17.97 -15.45 46.49
C ASN A 82 19.38 -15.52 47.08
N ASP A 83 20.37 -14.85 46.45
CA ASP A 83 21.73 -14.79 46.98
C ASP A 83 21.79 -14.02 48.30
N LEU A 84 21.06 -12.91 48.41
CA LEU A 84 20.94 -12.15 49.66
C LEU A 84 20.29 -13.00 50.77
N THR A 85 19.24 -13.74 50.45
CA THR A 85 18.56 -14.64 51.41
C THR A 85 19.49 -15.78 51.86
N ARG A 86 20.28 -16.35 50.95
CA ARG A 86 21.33 -17.34 51.29
C ARG A 86 22.42 -16.75 52.16
N ARG A 87 22.86 -15.51 51.90
CA ARG A 87 23.85 -14.82 52.75
C ARG A 87 23.30 -14.55 54.14
N VAL A 88 22.09 -14.00 54.27
CA VAL A 88 21.45 -13.71 55.57
C VAL A 88 21.24 -14.99 56.39
N SER A 89 20.88 -16.11 55.75
CA SER A 89 20.75 -17.41 56.43
C SER A 89 22.10 -18.00 56.87
N LEU A 90 23.16 -17.86 56.05
CA LEU A 90 24.53 -18.21 56.45
C LEU A 90 25.05 -17.38 57.63
N THR A 91 24.77 -16.08 57.66
CA THR A 91 25.16 -15.20 58.77
C THR A 91 24.43 -15.59 60.07
N LYS A 92 23.15 -16.00 59.99
CA LYS A 92 22.41 -16.53 61.13
C LYS A 92 23.01 -17.85 61.64
N MET A 93 23.43 -18.75 60.75
CA MET A 93 24.10 -20.00 61.14
C MET A 93 25.49 -19.78 61.74
N GLN A 94 26.29 -18.84 61.24
CA GLN A 94 27.59 -18.48 61.84
C GLN A 94 27.45 -17.82 63.21
N SER A 95 26.38 -17.05 63.44
CA SER A 95 26.10 -16.46 64.76
C SER A 95 25.72 -17.50 65.83
N GLN A 96 25.15 -18.65 65.43
CA GLN A 96 24.91 -19.78 66.34
C GLN A 96 26.15 -20.67 66.56
N SER A 97 27.07 -20.73 65.59
CA SER A 97 28.31 -21.50 65.70
C SER A 97 29.40 -20.83 66.56
N MET A 98 29.25 -19.55 66.93
CA MET A 98 30.22 -18.81 67.76
C MET A 98 29.90 -18.82 69.26
N MET A 99 28.83 -19.50 69.70
CA MET A 99 28.45 -19.66 71.12
C MET A 99 28.84 -21.02 71.73
N THR A 100 29.47 -21.91 70.97
CA THR A 100 29.83 -23.26 71.45
C THR A 100 31.28 -23.60 71.14
N LYS A 101 32.22 -22.84 71.73
CA LYS A 101 33.64 -23.24 71.79
C LYS A 101 34.19 -23.13 73.20
N ARG A 102 33.69 -23.97 74.10
CA ARG A 102 34.40 -24.39 75.32
C ARG A 102 34.02 -25.84 75.69
N ARG A 103 35.07 -26.66 75.92
CA ARG A 103 35.15 -28.10 76.27
C ARG A 103 35.28 -29.04 75.06
N LYS A 104 36.45 -29.62 74.77
CA LYS A 104 37.32 -30.61 75.46
C LYS A 104 37.03 -32.04 74.95
N GLU A 105 38.05 -32.57 74.27
CA GLU A 105 38.50 -33.97 74.03
C GLU A 105 37.51 -35.15 74.12
N SER A 106 37.55 -35.99 73.09
CA SER A 106 38.02 -37.40 73.11
C SER A 106 37.16 -38.36 72.26
N GLY A 107 37.82 -39.33 71.63
CA GLY A 107 37.24 -40.68 71.45
C GLY A 107 36.52 -41.02 70.14
N SER A 108 37.30 -41.54 69.18
CA SER A 108 37.10 -42.81 68.44
C SER A 108 35.71 -43.29 67.95
N GLN A 109 35.72 -43.66 66.66
CA GLN A 109 35.18 -44.86 66.00
C GLN A 109 33.78 -44.87 65.33
N THR A 110 33.86 -45.31 64.06
CA THR A 110 32.95 -45.74 62.96
C THR A 110 32.03 -46.96 63.28
N PRO A 111 31.28 -47.57 62.32
CA PRO A 111 30.39 -47.10 61.23
C PRO A 111 29.07 -47.94 61.08
N SER A 112 28.16 -47.57 60.16
CA SER A 112 27.33 -48.45 59.29
C SER A 112 26.30 -47.58 58.52
N ASN A 113 26.07 -47.62 57.20
CA ASN A 113 25.90 -48.64 56.15
C ASN A 113 24.42 -48.93 55.83
N SER A 114 23.91 -48.34 54.75
CA SER A 114 22.86 -48.83 53.83
C SER A 114 22.66 -47.75 52.74
N SER A 115 22.33 -47.98 51.48
CA SER A 115 22.20 -49.14 50.60
C SER A 115 21.76 -48.55 49.24
N GLY A 116 22.24 -49.04 48.10
CA GLY A 116 21.52 -48.85 46.82
C GLY A 116 22.33 -48.50 45.57
N LYS A 117 22.92 -49.54 44.95
CA LYS A 117 23.24 -49.68 43.50
C LYS A 117 22.00 -49.36 42.62
N LYS A 118 22.02 -49.06 41.30
CA LYS A 118 22.93 -49.27 40.15
C LYS A 118 22.29 -48.62 38.89
N SER A 119 23.11 -48.31 37.86
CA SER A 119 22.85 -48.48 36.40
C SER A 119 21.70 -47.68 35.74
N GLY A 120 21.80 -47.05 34.57
CA GLY A 120 22.75 -47.06 33.46
C GLY A 120 22.07 -46.51 32.18
N GLY A 121 22.84 -46.22 31.12
CA GLY A 121 22.36 -45.96 29.74
C GLY A 121 22.21 -44.47 29.39
N SER A 122 23.15 -43.82 28.69
CA SER A 122 23.51 -43.95 27.26
C SER A 122 22.40 -43.54 26.31
N GLY A 123 22.61 -42.41 25.62
CA GLY A 123 21.71 -41.84 24.62
C GLY A 123 22.36 -40.68 23.88
N ASN A 124 23.38 -40.99 23.08
CA ASN A 124 23.95 -40.12 22.07
C ASN A 124 22.87 -39.55 21.15
N LYS A 125 22.95 -38.26 20.82
CA LYS A 125 22.80 -37.78 19.44
C LYS A 125 23.47 -36.41 19.27
N LYS A 126 24.68 -36.47 18.72
CA LYS A 126 25.29 -35.36 17.99
C LYS A 126 24.53 -35.16 16.68
N VAL A 127 24.27 -33.92 16.31
CA VAL A 127 24.37 -33.49 14.91
C VAL A 127 25.19 -32.21 14.91
N ALA A 128 26.31 -32.30 14.18
CA ALA A 128 27.22 -31.22 13.92
C ALA A 128 26.70 -30.38 12.75
N PHE A 129 26.90 -29.07 12.82
CA PHE A 129 27.30 -28.31 11.64
C PHE A 129 28.61 -27.61 11.96
N ALA A 130 29.54 -27.77 11.04
CA ALA A 130 30.95 -27.48 11.15
C ALA A 130 31.29 -26.09 10.63
N ASN A 131 32.45 -25.61 11.08
CA ASN A 131 33.31 -24.53 10.57
C ASN A 131 32.74 -23.10 10.61
N GLY A 132 33.41 -22.10 11.18
CA GLY A 132 34.78 -22.01 11.67
C GLY A 132 35.36 -20.65 11.28
N LEU A 133 35.85 -19.88 12.25
CA LEU A 133 36.97 -18.95 12.08
C LEU A 133 37.46 -18.51 13.46
N LYS A 134 38.77 -18.63 13.65
CA LYS A 134 39.55 -18.31 14.83
C LYS A 134 39.59 -16.79 15.07
N GLY A 135 39.41 -16.41 16.33
CA GLY A 135 40.25 -15.49 17.10
C GLY A 135 40.41 -14.05 16.61
N GLU A 136 39.87 -13.10 17.39
CA GLU A 136 40.69 -12.16 18.16
C GLU A 136 39.83 -11.42 19.18
N SER A 137 40.45 -11.15 20.33
CA SER A 137 39.85 -10.49 21.48
C SER A 137 39.61 -9.01 21.19
N GLN A 138 38.35 -8.56 21.21
CA GLN A 138 38.02 -7.17 21.57
C GLN A 138 36.55 -7.07 22.03
N GLU A 139 36.37 -6.23 23.04
CA GLU A 139 35.18 -5.95 23.84
C GLU A 139 33.94 -5.46 23.05
N PRO A 140 32.74 -5.41 23.68
CA PRO A 140 31.47 -5.55 22.98
C PRO A 140 31.05 -4.26 22.29
N MET A 141 31.09 -4.27 20.95
CA MET A 141 30.53 -3.24 20.07
C MET A 141 28.99 -3.19 20.05
N ALA A 142 28.33 -3.74 21.08
CA ALA A 142 26.86 -3.81 21.19
C ALA A 142 26.28 -2.73 22.12
N GLN A 143 27.11 -1.85 22.68
CA GLN A 143 26.67 -0.80 23.61
C GLN A 143 26.45 0.57 22.97
N SER A 144 26.94 0.84 21.75
CA SER A 144 26.74 2.18 21.14
C SER A 144 25.42 2.35 20.40
N LEU A 145 24.63 1.28 20.18
CA LEU A 145 23.35 1.38 19.47
C LEU A 145 22.14 1.63 20.38
N LEU A 146 22.36 1.82 21.69
CA LEU A 146 21.29 1.84 22.70
C LEU A 146 21.19 3.12 23.53
N GLU A 147 22.04 4.12 23.30
CA GLU A 147 21.97 5.40 24.04
C GLU A 147 21.37 6.57 23.23
N GLU A 148 21.13 6.41 21.93
CA GLU A 148 20.55 7.47 21.09
C GLU A 148 19.02 7.35 20.89
N SER A 149 18.34 6.54 21.70
CA SER A 149 16.86 6.40 21.63
C SER A 149 16.14 6.97 22.86
N ALA A 150 16.79 7.89 23.58
CA ALA A 150 16.21 8.58 24.74
C ALA A 150 16.01 10.09 24.52
N SER A 151 16.04 10.56 23.26
CA SER A 151 15.38 11.79 22.86
C SER A 151 13.99 11.46 22.33
N SER A 152 13.00 11.87 23.11
CA SER A 152 11.66 12.22 22.65
C SER A 152 11.68 12.82 21.24
N ASP A 153 10.72 12.38 20.42
CA ASP A 153 10.36 12.88 19.09
C ASP A 153 10.87 12.08 17.88
N SER A 154 10.44 10.82 17.77
CA SER A 154 10.53 10.05 16.52
C SER A 154 9.20 9.40 16.12
N GLY A 155 8.10 9.92 16.68
CA GLY A 155 6.73 9.55 16.31
C GLY A 155 6.17 10.39 15.16
N ALA A 156 6.71 11.58 14.92
CA ALA A 156 6.20 12.56 13.97
C ALA A 156 6.85 12.49 12.57
N GLU A 157 8.07 11.94 12.42
CA GLU A 157 8.76 11.99 11.12
C GLU A 157 8.35 10.89 10.12
N VAL A 158 7.71 9.81 10.56
CA VAL A 158 7.19 8.75 9.65
C VAL A 158 5.74 9.01 9.23
N GLU A 159 5.05 9.95 9.89
CA GLU A 159 3.71 10.38 9.50
C GLU A 159 3.76 11.21 8.21
N ASN A 160 4.89 11.89 7.95
CA ASN A 160 5.08 12.78 6.80
C ASN A 160 5.30 12.05 5.46
N LEU A 161 5.64 10.74 5.48
CA LEU A 161 5.79 9.96 4.24
C LEU A 161 4.46 9.35 3.74
N ALA A 162 3.44 9.28 4.61
CA ALA A 162 2.10 8.83 4.25
C ALA A 162 1.17 9.98 3.82
N SER A 163 1.50 11.22 4.22
CA SER A 163 0.79 12.43 3.80
C SER A 163 1.17 12.90 2.40
N GLN A 164 2.27 12.38 1.84
CA GLN A 164 2.84 12.80 0.55
C GLN A 164 2.36 11.97 -0.65
N THR A 165 1.23 11.27 -0.54
CA THR A 165 0.58 10.59 -1.68
C THR A 165 -0.75 11.25 -2.06
N HIS A 166 -0.99 12.50 -1.67
CA HIS A 166 -2.31 13.11 -1.80
C HIS A 166 -2.56 13.89 -3.10
N ASP A 167 -1.58 14.03 -4.00
CA ASP A 167 -1.73 14.87 -5.20
C ASP A 167 -1.30 14.20 -6.52
N GLU A 168 -0.96 12.91 -6.54
CA GLU A 168 -0.62 12.22 -7.81
C GLU A 168 -1.87 11.74 -8.60
N ASP A 169 -3.05 11.76 -7.97
CA ASP A 169 -4.32 11.36 -8.60
C ASP A 169 -4.73 12.26 -9.79
N GLU A 170 -4.15 13.46 -9.93
CA GLU A 170 -4.50 14.43 -10.97
C GLU A 170 -3.69 14.31 -12.28
N THR A 171 -2.62 13.53 -12.32
CA THR A 171 -1.62 13.68 -13.39
C THR A 171 -1.80 12.80 -14.62
N ILE A 172 -2.85 11.98 -14.72
CA ILE A 172 -3.26 11.49 -16.05
C ILE A 172 -4.11 12.59 -16.69
N SER A 173 -3.51 13.75 -16.96
CA SER A 173 -4.22 14.90 -17.55
C SER A 173 -4.99 14.45 -18.80
N MET A 174 -6.28 14.82 -18.87
CA MET A 174 -7.04 14.73 -20.13
C MET A 174 -6.54 15.80 -21.08
N LYS A 175 -5.32 15.63 -21.59
CA LYS A 175 -4.89 16.41 -22.74
C LYS A 175 -5.83 16.03 -23.89
N ASP A 176 -6.46 17.02 -24.52
CA ASP A 176 -7.55 16.90 -25.50
C ASP A 176 -7.20 15.93 -26.65
N ASP A 177 -7.38 14.63 -26.39
CA ASP A 177 -6.98 13.54 -27.25
C ASP A 177 -7.86 13.52 -28.50
N GLY A 178 -7.35 14.10 -29.58
CA GLY A 178 -8.00 14.13 -30.89
C GLY A 178 -8.87 15.36 -31.16
N TYR A 179 -8.75 16.42 -30.34
CA TYR A 179 -9.54 17.65 -30.46
C TYR A 179 -11.05 17.36 -30.48
N ILE A 180 -11.50 16.46 -29.59
CA ILE A 180 -12.89 16.00 -29.62
C ILE A 180 -13.85 17.14 -29.28
N ALA A 181 -13.44 18.04 -28.39
CA ALA A 181 -14.19 19.25 -28.10
C ALA A 181 -14.36 20.14 -29.35
N LEU A 182 -13.33 20.25 -30.19
CA LEU A 182 -13.42 20.98 -31.45
C LEU A 182 -14.34 20.29 -32.45
N VAL A 183 -14.26 18.95 -32.58
CA VAL A 183 -15.17 18.19 -33.45
C VAL A 183 -16.61 18.42 -33.05
N LEU A 184 -16.92 18.36 -31.75
CA LEU A 184 -18.26 18.63 -31.22
C LEU A 184 -18.69 20.08 -31.49
N LYS A 185 -17.80 21.06 -31.32
CA LYS A 185 -18.07 22.47 -31.69
C LYS A 185 -18.43 22.61 -33.17
N VAL A 186 -17.66 21.99 -34.05
CA VAL A 186 -17.92 22.02 -35.49
C VAL A 186 -19.29 21.39 -35.80
N LEU A 187 -19.60 20.23 -35.21
CA LEU A 187 -20.90 19.58 -35.40
C LEU A 187 -22.06 20.43 -34.89
N ALA A 188 -21.91 21.10 -33.74
CA ALA A 188 -22.89 22.02 -33.21
C ALA A 188 -23.10 23.21 -34.17
N SER A 189 -22.02 23.82 -34.67
CA SER A 189 -22.09 24.93 -35.62
C SER A 189 -22.70 24.56 -36.98
N ILE A 190 -22.57 23.31 -37.43
CA ILE A 190 -23.23 22.82 -38.66
C ILE A 190 -24.75 22.76 -38.48
N CYS A 191 -25.22 22.47 -37.26
CA CYS A 191 -26.64 22.34 -36.91
C CYS A 191 -27.27 23.61 -36.35
N ASP A 192 -26.48 24.66 -36.15
CA ASP A 192 -26.94 25.97 -35.68
C ASP A 192 -28.01 26.55 -36.61
N GLY A 193 -28.94 27.33 -36.06
CA GLY A 193 -29.99 28.00 -36.84
C GLY A 193 -31.11 27.09 -37.38
N GLN A 194 -31.38 25.94 -36.75
CA GLN A 194 -32.50 25.03 -37.08
C GLN A 194 -32.44 24.46 -38.50
N HIS A 195 -31.25 24.09 -38.96
CA HIS A 195 -31.06 23.48 -40.28
C HIS A 195 -31.50 22.00 -40.31
N PHE A 196 -32.82 21.74 -40.28
CA PHE A 196 -33.42 20.39 -40.28
C PHE A 196 -32.86 19.46 -41.36
N GLY A 197 -32.54 19.99 -42.54
CA GLY A 197 -31.92 19.22 -43.62
C GLY A 197 -30.55 18.66 -43.23
N LEU A 198 -29.68 19.48 -42.64
CA LEU A 198 -28.35 19.05 -42.17
C LEU A 198 -28.44 18.17 -40.93
N GLN A 199 -29.37 18.46 -40.01
CA GLN A 199 -29.61 17.64 -38.83
C GLN A 199 -30.04 16.21 -39.19
N ASN A 200 -30.98 16.08 -40.14
CA ASN A 200 -31.39 14.78 -40.66
C ASN A 200 -30.26 14.14 -41.44
N TYR A 201 -29.51 14.92 -42.22
CA TYR A 201 -28.36 14.41 -42.95
C TYR A 201 -27.26 13.89 -42.03
N LEU A 202 -27.08 14.41 -40.81
CA LEU A 202 -26.14 13.82 -39.83
C LEU A 202 -26.63 12.51 -39.21
N ARG A 203 -27.94 12.23 -39.27
CA ARG A 203 -28.52 10.96 -38.82
C ARG A 203 -28.43 9.90 -39.92
N GLU A 204 -28.72 10.29 -41.15
CA GLU A 204 -28.77 9.40 -42.29
C GLU A 204 -28.37 10.11 -43.59
N GLN A 205 -27.41 9.53 -44.32
CA GLN A 205 -26.98 10.01 -45.64
C GLN A 205 -27.44 9.02 -46.73
N PRO A 206 -28.62 9.21 -47.34
CA PRO A 206 -29.22 8.23 -48.25
C PRO A 206 -28.50 8.13 -49.62
N ASP A 207 -27.71 9.13 -49.97
CA ASP A 207 -26.95 9.25 -51.20
C ASP A 207 -25.52 8.66 -51.12
N ASN A 208 -25.06 8.40 -49.89
CA ASN A 208 -23.79 7.74 -49.59
C ASN A 208 -23.92 6.21 -49.67
N ILE A 209 -22.84 5.52 -50.05
CA ILE A 209 -22.74 4.06 -50.04
C ILE A 209 -22.83 3.54 -48.60
N LYS A 210 -22.23 4.28 -47.65
CA LYS A 210 -22.31 4.00 -46.21
C LYS A 210 -22.82 5.23 -45.48
N SER A 211 -23.91 5.04 -44.74
CA SER A 211 -24.46 6.04 -43.83
C SER A 211 -23.88 5.86 -42.42
N PHE A 212 -23.49 6.97 -41.79
CA PHE A 212 -23.02 7.00 -40.41
C PHE A 212 -23.94 7.89 -39.58
N ASN A 213 -24.58 7.30 -38.58
CA ASN A 213 -25.46 8.03 -37.67
C ASN A 213 -24.62 8.72 -36.59
N ILE A 214 -24.23 9.97 -36.86
CA ILE A 214 -23.38 10.75 -35.95
C ILE A 214 -24.12 11.08 -34.66
N VAL A 215 -25.42 11.33 -34.73
CA VAL A 215 -26.25 11.64 -33.55
C VAL A 215 -26.26 10.46 -32.57
N ALA A 216 -26.38 9.23 -33.07
CA ALA A 216 -26.32 8.02 -32.25
C ALA A 216 -24.93 7.83 -31.63
N GLU A 217 -23.86 8.06 -32.39
CA GLU A 217 -22.47 7.95 -31.90
C GLU A 217 -22.17 8.98 -30.80
N VAL A 218 -22.60 10.25 -30.97
CA VAL A 218 -22.48 11.27 -29.92
C VAL A 218 -23.30 10.89 -28.68
N SER A 219 -24.50 10.34 -28.85
CA SER A 219 -25.34 9.87 -27.73
C SER A 219 -24.68 8.73 -26.95
N GLN A 220 -24.03 7.80 -27.64
CA GLN A 220 -23.25 6.74 -26.98
C GLN A 220 -22.03 7.31 -26.23
N PHE A 221 -21.40 8.34 -26.81
CA PHE A 221 -20.27 9.02 -26.19
C PHE A 221 -20.64 9.73 -24.87
N ILE A 222 -21.86 10.30 -24.76
CA ILE A 222 -22.38 10.89 -23.50
C ILE A 222 -22.28 9.88 -22.36
N ASN A 223 -22.74 8.64 -22.57
CA ASN A 223 -22.76 7.62 -21.52
C ASN A 223 -21.35 7.32 -20.97
N VAL A 224 -20.35 7.39 -21.83
CA VAL A 224 -18.95 7.14 -21.46
C VAL A 224 -18.35 8.36 -20.77
N ALA A 225 -18.58 9.56 -21.30
CA ALA A 225 -18.10 10.79 -20.71
C ALA A 225 -18.72 11.07 -19.33
N TYR A 226 -20.03 10.83 -19.16
CA TYR A 226 -20.75 11.01 -17.89
C TYR A 226 -20.21 10.15 -16.75
N SER A 227 -19.69 8.96 -17.06
CA SER A 227 -19.11 8.07 -16.06
C SER A 227 -17.71 8.48 -15.58
N ASN A 228 -17.13 9.56 -16.11
CA ASN A 228 -15.76 10.03 -15.83
C ASN A 228 -15.75 11.55 -15.61
N ILE A 229 -16.64 12.04 -14.73
CA ILE A 229 -16.73 13.47 -14.40
C ILE A 229 -15.57 13.84 -13.46
N ASN A 230 -14.70 14.73 -13.93
CA ASN A 230 -13.66 15.40 -13.16
C ASN A 230 -13.59 16.89 -13.60
N GLY A 231 -12.72 17.69 -12.97
CA GLY A 231 -12.57 19.10 -13.31
C GLY A 231 -12.18 19.35 -14.77
N ASP A 232 -11.47 18.40 -15.39
CA ASP A 232 -11.02 18.52 -16.78
C ASP A 232 -12.08 18.11 -17.81
N THR A 233 -13.00 17.20 -17.47
CA THR A 233 -14.03 16.68 -18.40
C THR A 233 -15.31 17.49 -18.42
N ILE A 234 -15.52 18.36 -17.43
CA ILE A 234 -16.77 19.10 -17.31
C ILE A 234 -17.03 19.99 -18.54
N ASP A 235 -15.99 20.63 -19.08
CA ASP A 235 -16.07 21.46 -20.27
C ASP A 235 -16.44 20.64 -21.51
N LEU A 236 -15.88 19.44 -21.63
CA LEU A 236 -16.23 18.51 -22.69
C LEU A 236 -17.70 18.06 -22.57
N LEU A 237 -18.17 17.82 -21.36
CA LEU A 237 -19.56 17.42 -21.10
C LEU A 237 -20.55 18.54 -21.47
N ILE A 238 -20.23 19.78 -21.09
CA ILE A 238 -21.00 20.98 -21.46
C ILE A 238 -21.08 21.06 -22.99
N GLN A 239 -19.94 20.95 -23.67
CA GLN A 239 -19.89 20.98 -25.13
C GLN A 239 -20.73 19.86 -25.77
N LEU A 240 -20.72 18.67 -25.17
CA LEU A 240 -21.55 17.55 -25.63
C LEU A 240 -23.04 17.87 -25.56
N PHE A 241 -23.51 18.36 -24.41
CA PHE A 241 -24.91 18.71 -24.23
C PHE A 241 -25.34 19.86 -25.14
N SER A 242 -24.49 20.88 -25.33
CA SER A 242 -24.72 21.92 -26.34
C SER A 242 -24.87 21.32 -27.73
N THR A 243 -23.97 20.42 -28.14
CA THR A 243 -24.02 19.77 -29.46
C THR A 243 -25.29 18.94 -29.66
N VAL A 244 -25.70 18.19 -28.64
CA VAL A 244 -26.92 17.38 -28.67
C VAL A 244 -28.17 18.26 -28.74
N ASN A 245 -28.16 19.40 -28.03
CA ASN A 245 -29.24 20.38 -28.15
C ASN A 245 -29.35 20.90 -29.58
N GLU A 246 -28.25 21.27 -30.23
CA GLU A 246 -28.27 21.70 -31.64
C GLU A 246 -28.74 20.59 -32.61
N PHE A 247 -28.53 19.32 -32.28
CA PHE A 247 -29.06 18.19 -33.06
C PHE A 247 -30.58 17.99 -32.94
N CYS A 248 -31.20 18.60 -31.92
CA CYS A 248 -32.61 18.44 -31.59
C CYS A 248 -33.43 19.75 -31.69
N ALA A 249 -32.76 20.89 -31.82
CA ALA A 249 -33.35 22.22 -31.93
C ALA A 249 -34.03 22.45 -33.29
#